data_AF-A0AA39TJM5-F1
#
_entry.id   AF-A0AA39TJM5-F1
#
_cell.length_a   1.000
_cell.length_b   1.000
_cell.length_c   1.000
_cell.angle_alpha   90.00
_cell.angle_beta   90.00
_cell.angle_gamma   90.00
#
_symmetry.space_group_name_H-M   'P 1'
#
loop_
_entity.id
_entity.type
_entity.pdbx_description
1 polymer ?
#
loop_
_entity_poly.entity_id
_entity_poly.type
_entity_poly.pdbx_seq_one_letter_code
_entity_poly.pdbx_strand_id
1 'polypeptide(L)'
;MDDVIDIFSDEDEPPRKKSKTSDLKTRIEELEKEVINAKEARTEAEKEAAHYQNELENVWLEGSHPMLDPMHLEDDVNCELCLLKMWYPFVLPDCGHVFCQKCIQDWFAATQKSHQE
;
A
#
# COMPACT_ATOMS: atom_id res chain seq x y z
N MET A 1 -58.84 -63.01 55.08
CA MET A 1 -59.89 -62.61 54.12
C MET A 1 -59.70 -61.12 53.91
N ASP A 2 -59.08 -60.63 52.85
CA ASP A 2 -58.61 -61.27 51.64
C ASP A 2 -57.48 -60.42 51.03
N ASP A 3 -56.62 -61.14 50.32
CA ASP A 3 -55.71 -60.80 49.22
C ASP A 3 -54.97 -59.45 49.16
N VAL A 4 -53.64 -59.59 49.30
CA VAL A 4 -52.65 -58.76 48.62
C VAL A 4 -52.84 -58.97 47.11
N ILE A 5 -53.33 -57.95 46.42
CA ILE A 5 -53.34 -57.90 44.97
C ILE A 5 -52.00 -57.31 44.53
N ASP A 6 -51.10 -58.19 44.14
CA ASP A 6 -49.89 -57.89 43.40
C ASP A 6 -50.25 -57.83 41.91
N ILE A 7 -50.10 -56.64 41.31
CA ILE A 7 -50.12 -56.47 39.85
C ILE A 7 -48.71 -56.05 39.44
N PHE A 8 -47.97 -57.04 38.97
CA PHE A 8 -46.81 -56.87 38.12
C PHE A 8 -47.21 -56.23 36.77
N SER A 9 -46.26 -55.48 36.20
CA SER A 9 -46.16 -55.02 34.81
C SER A 9 -47.07 -53.87 34.36
N ASP A 10 -46.45 -52.72 34.06
CA ASP A 10 -46.02 -52.50 32.68
C ASP A 10 -44.80 -51.56 32.63
N GLU A 11 -43.79 -51.97 31.88
CA GLU A 11 -42.62 -51.16 31.55
C GLU A 11 -43.01 -50.13 30.49
N ASP A 12 -42.89 -48.84 30.79
CA ASP A 12 -42.62 -47.82 29.77
C ASP A 12 -42.12 -46.53 30.46
N GLU A 13 -40.82 -46.50 30.82
CA GLU A 13 -40.13 -45.25 31.17
C GLU A 13 -39.95 -44.43 29.88
N PRO A 14 -40.54 -43.21 29.77
CA PRO A 14 -40.42 -42.41 28.56
C PRO A 14 -38.97 -41.97 28.30
N PRO A 15 -38.55 -41.82 27.02
CA PRO A 15 -37.16 -41.57 26.67
C PRO A 15 -36.70 -40.22 27.22
N ARG A 16 -35.68 -40.26 28.08
CA ARG A 16 -35.03 -39.08 28.68
C ARG A 16 -34.52 -38.14 27.58
N LYS A 17 -35.11 -36.94 27.50
CA LYS A 17 -34.66 -35.85 26.62
C LYS A 17 -33.24 -35.45 27.04
N LYS A 18 -32.22 -35.83 26.25
CA LYS A 18 -30.85 -35.34 26.45
C LYS A 18 -30.86 -33.81 26.35
N SER A 19 -30.30 -33.19 27.38
CA SER A 19 -30.59 -31.83 27.85
C SER A 19 -29.91 -30.75 27.02
N LYS A 20 -30.62 -29.66 26.70
CA LYS A 20 -30.13 -28.42 26.05
C LYS A 20 -28.83 -27.86 26.65
N THR A 21 -28.52 -28.21 27.89
CA THR A 21 -27.30 -27.82 28.58
C THR A 21 -26.04 -28.49 28.02
N SER A 22 -26.16 -29.70 27.45
CA SER A 22 -25.07 -30.40 26.79
C SER A 22 -24.62 -29.67 25.52
N ASP A 23 -25.59 -29.25 24.69
CA ASP A 23 -25.32 -28.57 23.43
C ASP A 23 -24.69 -27.18 23.64
N LEU A 24 -25.14 -26.45 24.67
CA LEU A 24 -24.56 -25.17 25.06
C LEU A 24 -23.10 -25.31 25.53
N LYS A 25 -22.79 -26.37 26.28
CA LYS A 25 -21.43 -26.61 26.76
C LYS A 25 -20.47 -26.89 25.59
N THR A 26 -20.88 -27.72 24.64
CA THR A 26 -20.10 -27.97 23.42
C THR A 26 -19.90 -26.68 22.62
N ARG A 27 -20.91 -25.82 22.52
CA ARG A 27 -20.78 -24.55 21.80
C ARG A 27 -19.83 -23.56 22.49
N ILE A 28 -19.77 -23.54 23.82
CA ILE A 28 -18.81 -22.73 24.57
C ILE A 28 -17.38 -23.18 24.28
N GLU A 29 -17.09 -24.49 24.37
CA GLU A 29 -15.77 -25.03 24.08
C GLU A 29 -15.33 -24.73 22.63
N GLU A 30 -16.27 -24.79 21.68
CA GLU A 30 -16.03 -24.46 20.28
C GLU A 30 -15.74 -22.96 20.09
N LEU A 31 -16.52 -22.08 20.73
CA LEU A 31 -16.30 -20.63 20.69
C LEU A 31 -14.98 -20.23 21.37
N GLU A 32 -14.61 -20.86 22.48
CA GLU A 32 -13.34 -20.63 23.15
C GLU A 32 -12.16 -20.97 22.23
N LYS A 33 -12.25 -22.10 21.52
CA LYS A 33 -11.25 -22.49 20.51
C LYS A 33 -11.21 -21.51 19.34
N GLU A 34 -12.36 -21.07 18.86
CA GLU A 34 -12.46 -20.09 17.77
C GLU A 34 -11.84 -18.75 18.18
N VAL A 35 -12.06 -18.30 19.42
CA VAL A 35 -11.45 -17.08 19.97
C VAL A 35 -9.93 -17.20 20.07
N ILE A 36 -9.40 -18.37 20.46
CA ILE A 36 -7.95 -18.60 20.51
C ILE A 36 -7.36 -18.49 19.10
N ASN A 37 -7.94 -19.20 18.12
CA ASN A 37 -7.48 -19.17 16.74
C ASN A 37 -7.55 -17.76 16.15
N ALA A 38 -8.63 -17.02 16.41
CA ALA A 38 -8.81 -15.66 15.93
C ALA A 38 -7.80 -14.69 16.55
N LYS A 39 -7.46 -14.87 17.84
CA LYS A 39 -6.42 -14.07 18.50
C LYS A 39 -5.04 -14.35 17.89
N GLU A 40 -4.70 -15.61 17.66
CA GLU A 40 -3.43 -15.98 17.04
C GLU A 40 -3.33 -15.41 15.62
N ALA A 41 -4.37 -15.58 14.80
CA ALA A 41 -4.44 -15.02 13.46
C ALA A 41 -4.31 -13.49 13.46
N ARG A 42 -4.98 -12.81 14.42
CA ARG A 42 -4.85 -11.36 14.58
C ARG A 42 -3.43 -10.95 14.94
N THR A 43 -2.79 -11.63 15.89
CA THR A 43 -1.42 -11.30 16.29
C THR A 43 -0.43 -11.48 15.14
N GLU A 44 -0.66 -12.48 14.28
CA GLU A 44 0.20 -12.71 13.13
C GLU A 44 0.00 -11.65 12.06
N ALA A 45 -1.26 -11.32 11.74
CA ALA A 45 -1.58 -10.23 10.82
C ALA A 45 -1.04 -8.87 11.32
N GLU A 46 -1.07 -8.61 12.63
CA GLU A 46 -0.50 -7.40 13.22
C GLU A 46 1.02 -7.33 13.06
N LYS A 47 1.74 -8.46 13.23
CA LYS A 47 3.20 -8.51 12.97
C LYS A 47 3.51 -8.30 11.50
N GLU A 48 2.77 -8.95 10.60
CA GLU A 48 2.95 -8.81 9.16
C GLU A 48 2.67 -7.37 8.71
N ALA A 49 1.61 -6.75 9.22
CA ALA A 49 1.33 -5.34 8.97
C ALA A 49 2.45 -4.42 9.49
N ALA A 50 2.99 -4.68 10.68
CA ALA A 50 4.12 -3.92 11.23
C ALA A 50 5.39 -4.08 10.38
N HIS A 51 5.66 -5.28 9.87
CA HIS A 51 6.77 -5.54 8.95
C HIS A 51 6.63 -4.72 7.67
N TYR A 52 5.48 -4.80 7.00
CA TYR A 52 5.23 -4.03 5.78
C TYR A 52 5.22 -2.52 6.01
N GLN A 53 4.74 -2.04 7.16
CA GLN A 53 4.84 -0.63 7.52
C GLN A 53 6.29 -0.17 7.62
N ASN A 54 7.16 -0.97 8.24
CA ASN A 54 8.59 -0.65 8.33
C ASN A 54 9.28 -0.69 6.96
N GLU A 55 8.98 -1.68 6.11
CA GLU A 55 9.51 -1.75 4.74
C GLU A 55 9.11 -0.53 3.92
N LEU A 56 7.84 -0.09 3.99
CA LEU A 56 7.37 1.11 3.31
C LEU A 56 8.06 2.38 3.82
N GLU A 57 8.30 2.49 5.13
CA GLU A 57 9.04 3.60 5.72
C GLU A 57 10.48 3.63 5.22
N ASN A 58 11.16 2.49 5.14
CA ASN A 58 12.51 2.39 4.60
C ASN A 58 12.56 2.78 3.12
N VAL A 59 11.64 2.27 2.29
CA VAL A 59 11.54 2.65 0.87
C VAL A 59 11.28 4.14 0.71
N TRP A 60 10.44 4.72 1.56
CA TRP A 60 10.19 6.16 1.53
C TRP A 60 11.43 6.96 1.92
N LEU A 61 12.17 6.55 2.95
CA LEU A 61 13.42 7.21 3.35
C LEU A 61 14.50 7.11 2.27
N GLU A 62 14.68 5.94 1.66
CA GLU A 62 15.64 5.73 0.57
C GLU A 62 15.23 6.48 -0.71
N GLY A 63 13.94 6.54 -1.02
CA GLY A 63 13.41 7.23 -2.21
C GLY A 63 13.15 8.72 -2.05
N SER A 64 13.11 9.25 -0.82
CA SER A 64 12.80 10.67 -0.55
C SER A 64 14.02 11.59 -0.66
N HIS A 65 15.22 11.04 -0.84
CA HIS A 65 16.36 11.85 -1.22
C HIS A 65 16.25 12.18 -2.71
N PRO A 66 16.09 13.47 -3.08
CA PRO A 66 16.16 13.87 -4.48
C PRO A 66 17.48 13.37 -5.05
N MET A 67 17.44 12.48 -6.05
CA MET A 67 18.66 12.00 -6.73
C MET A 67 19.42 13.15 -7.40
N LEU A 68 18.74 14.27 -7.64
CA LEU A 68 19.29 15.50 -8.17
C LEU A 68 18.93 16.64 -7.21
N ASP A 69 19.93 17.40 -6.80
CA ASP A 69 19.72 18.66 -6.10
C ASP A 69 19.12 19.68 -7.08
N PRO A 70 17.94 20.24 -6.79
CA PRO A 70 17.29 21.22 -7.67
C PRO A 70 18.16 22.42 -8.04
N MET A 71 19.11 22.82 -7.18
CA MET A 71 20.02 23.93 -7.48
C MET A 71 20.95 23.61 -8.66
N HIS A 72 21.36 22.34 -8.80
CA HIS A 72 22.23 21.92 -9.90
C HIS A 72 21.46 21.75 -11.22
N LEU A 73 20.13 21.65 -11.18
CA LEU A 73 19.29 21.52 -12.38
C LEU A 73 19.07 22.87 -13.08
N GLU A 74 19.16 23.99 -12.36
CA GLU A 74 18.86 25.32 -12.93
C GLU A 74 19.75 25.67 -14.12
N ASP A 75 21.05 25.34 -14.04
CA ASP A 75 22.00 25.60 -15.12
C ASP A 75 21.72 24.73 -16.35
N ASP A 76 21.24 23.50 -16.16
CA ASP A 76 20.97 22.55 -17.25
C ASP A 76 19.67 22.86 -18.02
N VAL A 77 18.72 23.55 -17.38
CA VAL A 77 17.39 23.83 -17.98
C VAL A 77 17.23 25.27 -18.46
N ASN A 78 18.18 26.14 -18.14
CA ASN A 78 18.15 27.54 -18.53
C ASN A 78 18.89 27.78 -19.84
N CYS A 79 18.35 28.66 -20.67
CA CYS A 79 19.00 29.08 -21.90
C CYS A 79 20.12 30.07 -21.59
N GLU A 80 21.34 29.85 -22.08
CA GLU A 80 22.45 30.79 -21.85
C GLU A 80 22.27 32.16 -22.54
N LEU A 81 21.35 32.27 -23.50
CA LEU A 81 21.06 33.53 -24.20
C LEU A 81 20.08 34.42 -23.44
N CYS A 82 19.00 33.86 -22.88
CA CYS A 82 18.00 34.64 -22.15
C CYS A 82 18.03 34.46 -20.63
N LEU A 83 18.84 33.52 -20.12
CA LEU A 83 18.99 33.16 -18.71
C LEU A 83 17.68 32.70 -18.04
N LEU A 84 16.72 32.24 -18.83
CA LEU A 84 15.44 31.71 -18.39
C LEU A 84 15.31 30.25 -18.80
N LYS A 85 14.42 29.52 -18.14
CA LYS A 85 14.04 28.15 -18.52
C LYS A 85 13.72 28.07 -20.01
N MET A 86 14.33 27.09 -20.68
CA MET A 86 14.22 26.95 -22.13
C MET A 86 12.77 26.70 -22.57
N TRP A 87 12.27 27.57 -23.46
CA TRP A 87 11.01 27.34 -24.16
C TRP A 87 11.29 26.81 -25.56
N TYR A 88 10.82 25.59 -25.83
CA TYR A 88 11.11 24.85 -27.07
C TYR A 88 12.64 24.75 -27.31
N PRO A 89 13.33 23.87 -26.54
CA PRO A 89 14.78 23.72 -26.63
C PRO A 89 15.21 23.22 -28.01
N PHE A 90 16.28 23.80 -28.55
CA PHE A 90 16.89 23.43 -29.81
C PHE A 90 18.37 23.11 -29.60
N VAL A 91 18.79 21.92 -30.03
CA VAL A 91 20.16 21.44 -29.91
C VAL A 91 20.95 21.81 -31.17
N LEU A 92 22.10 22.45 -30.99
CA LEU A 92 23.03 22.70 -32.10
C LEU A 92 23.69 21.38 -32.55
N PRO A 93 23.52 20.95 -33.81
CA PRO A 93 23.97 19.62 -34.25
C PRO A 93 25.47 19.35 -34.10
N ASP A 94 26.31 20.36 -34.27
CA ASP A 94 27.77 20.18 -34.30
C ASP A 94 28.44 20.21 -32.92
N CYS A 95 27.80 20.83 -31.92
CA CYS A 95 28.41 21.06 -30.59
C CYS A 95 27.52 20.67 -29.41
N GLY A 96 26.25 20.31 -29.64
CA GLY A 96 25.36 19.80 -28.61
C GLY A 96 24.77 20.84 -27.65
N HIS A 97 25.17 22.12 -27.74
CA HIS A 97 24.59 23.18 -26.90
C HIS A 97 23.10 23.37 -27.17
N VAL A 98 22.34 23.73 -26.13
CA VAL A 98 20.89 23.83 -26.16
C VAL A 98 20.43 25.24 -25.79
N PHE A 99 19.52 25.80 -26.59
CA PHE A 99 18.96 27.13 -26.36
C PHE A 99 17.46 27.13 -26.65
N CYS A 100 16.73 28.19 -26.26
CA CYS A 100 15.41 28.43 -26.83
C CYS A 100 15.52 28.57 -28.35
N GLN A 101 14.67 27.88 -29.12
CA GLN A 101 14.68 27.99 -30.59
C GLN A 101 14.60 29.44 -31.07
N LYS A 102 13.76 30.26 -30.43
CA LYS A 102 13.65 31.69 -30.79
C LYS A 102 14.96 32.45 -30.52
N CYS A 103 15.59 32.24 -29.36
CA CYS A 103 16.82 32.95 -28.99
C CYS A 103 17.95 32.67 -29.98
N ILE A 104 18.13 31.41 -30.38
CA ILE A 104 19.20 31.05 -31.31
C ILE A 104 18.90 31.57 -32.74
N GLN A 105 17.64 31.58 -33.18
CA GLN A 105 17.23 32.17 -34.46
C GLN A 105 17.50 33.68 -34.49
N ASP A 106 17.08 34.40 -33.44
CA ASP A 106 17.26 35.85 -33.33
C ASP A 106 18.76 36.22 -33.29
N TRP A 107 19.57 35.43 -32.57
CA TRP A 107 21.02 35.62 -32.50
C TRP A 107 21.69 35.48 -33.87
N PHE A 108 21.41 34.40 -34.61
CA PHE A 108 21.99 34.22 -35.95
C PHE A 108 21.54 35.31 -36.93
N ALA A 109 20.27 35.72 -36.87
CA ALA A 109 19.76 36.80 -37.72
C ALA A 109 20.47 38.14 -37.43
N ALA A 110 20.71 38.46 -36.15
CA ALA A 110 21.44 39.66 -35.75
C ALA A 110 22.93 39.60 -36.15
N THR A 111 23.59 38.47 -35.89
CA THR A 111 25.01 38.27 -36.25
C THR A 111 25.20 38.34 -37.77
N GLN A 112 24.34 37.70 -38.57
CA GLN A 112 24.42 37.74 -40.03
C GLN A 112 24.31 39.17 -40.58
N LYS A 113 23.41 39.99 -40.02
CA LYS A 113 23.28 41.39 -40.41
C LYS A 113 24.57 42.18 -40.15
N SER A 114 25.21 41.97 -39.00
CA SER A 114 26.45 42.67 -38.63
C SER A 114 27.66 42.31 -39.51
N HIS A 115 27.65 41.15 -40.18
CA HIS A 115 28.71 40.73 -41.10
C HIS A 115 28.49 41.19 -42.54
N GLN A 116 27.33 41.76 -42.87
CA GLN A 116 26.98 42.23 -44.21
C GLN A 116 27.13 43.76 -44.37
N GLU A 117 27.46 44.47 -43.29
CA GLU A 117 27.81 45.90 -43.24
C GLU A 117 29.33 46.08 -43.20
#